data_AF-A0A4Q1KTG3-F1
#
_entry.id   AF-A0A4Q1KTG3-F1
#
_cell.length_a   1.000
_cell.length_b   1.000
_cell.length_c   1.000
_cell.angle_alpha   90.00
_cell.angle_beta   90.00
_cell.angle_gamma   90.00
#
_symmetry.space_group_name_H-M   'P 1'
#
loop_
_entity.id
_entity.type
_entity.pdbx_description
1 polymer ?
#
loop_
_entity_poly.entity_id
_entity_poly.type
_entity_poly.pdbx_seq_one_letter_code
_entity_poly.pdbx_strand_id
1 'polypeptide(L)'
;MGENEMRGQPVNDEQIQAWADEAEAGFDVPTLRRRGRPSVGDGAGTVVPVRLDGPTLEALNARAKEEGLTNRSEAIRAAVRAWAHVA
;
A
#
# COMPACT_ATOMS: atom_id res chain seq x y z
N MET A 1 -23.01 23.95 -13.99
CA MET A 1 -22.10 23.10 -14.77
C MET A 1 -20.75 23.23 -14.10
N GLY A 2 -20.33 22.23 -13.32
CA GLY A 2 -19.07 22.32 -12.58
C GLY A 2 -17.89 22.37 -13.55
N GLU A 3 -16.87 23.15 -13.23
CA GLU A 3 -15.64 23.21 -14.01
C GLU A 3 -15.01 21.81 -14.04
N ASN A 4 -15.06 21.16 -15.20
CA ASN A 4 -14.42 19.86 -15.41
C ASN A 4 -12.91 20.10 -15.50
N GLU A 5 -12.22 20.20 -14.37
CA GLU A 5 -10.77 20.38 -14.35
C GLU A 5 -10.07 19.14 -13.79
N MET A 6 -9.02 18.68 -14.47
CA MET A 6 -8.11 17.66 -13.96
C MET A 6 -6.68 18.19 -13.94
N ARG A 7 -6.05 18.16 -12.75
CA ARG A 7 -4.70 18.71 -12.50
C ARG A 7 -4.55 20.18 -12.93
N GLY A 8 -5.61 20.98 -12.79
CA GLY A 8 -5.63 22.40 -13.17
C GLY A 8 -5.69 22.64 -14.69
N GLN A 9 -6.08 21.63 -15.47
CA GLN A 9 -6.36 21.77 -16.90
C GLN A 9 -7.85 21.51 -17.15
N PRO A 10 -8.51 22.35 -17.99
CA PRO A 10 -9.89 22.12 -18.37
C PRO A 10 -10.00 20.88 -19.23
N VAL A 11 -10.98 20.04 -18.91
CA VAL A 11 -11.36 18.83 -19.61
C VAL A 11 -12.58 19.16 -20.47
N ASN A 12 -12.47 18.95 -21.78
CA ASN A 12 -13.57 19.18 -22.72
C ASN A 12 -14.43 17.91 -22.89
N ASP A 13 -15.61 18.08 -23.50
CA ASP A 13 -16.57 16.97 -23.69
C ASP A 13 -16.02 15.89 -24.64
N GLU A 14 -15.19 16.26 -25.61
CA GLU A 14 -14.53 15.30 -26.52
C GLU A 14 -13.57 14.37 -25.77
N GLN A 15 -12.83 14.91 -24.81
CA GLN A 15 -11.91 14.16 -23.96
C GLN A 15 -12.67 13.24 -23.00
N ILE A 16 -13.82 13.69 -22.49
CA ILE A 16 -14.70 12.85 -21.67
C ILE A 16 -15.25 11.69 -22.51
N GLN A 17 -15.71 11.96 -23.73
CA GLN A 17 -16.23 10.93 -24.63
C GLN A 17 -15.15 9.92 -25.00
N ALA A 18 -13.94 10.38 -25.31
CA ALA A 18 -12.82 9.50 -25.62
C ALA A 18 -12.48 8.54 -24.46
N TRP A 19 -12.52 9.01 -23.21
CA TRP A 19 -12.33 8.14 -22.03
C TRP A 19 -13.49 7.19 -21.79
N ALA A 20 -14.73 7.62 -22.07
CA ALA A 20 -15.90 6.76 -21.97
C ALA A 20 -15.80 5.61 -22.99
N ASP A 21 -15.50 5.92 -24.25
CA ASP A 21 -15.32 4.94 -25.32
C ASP A 21 -14.19 3.95 -24.99
N GLU A 22 -13.06 4.44 -24.45
CA GLU A 22 -11.95 3.60 -23.98
C GLU A 22 -12.39 2.63 -22.87
N ALA A 23 -13.18 3.12 -21.91
CA ALA A 23 -13.67 2.29 -20.81
C ALA A 23 -14.70 1.26 -21.27
N GLU A 24 -15.59 1.63 -22.19
CA GLU A 24 -16.62 0.75 -22.76
C GLU A 24 -16.04 -0.32 -23.69
N ALA A 25 -14.98 0.00 -24.43
CA ALA A 25 -14.21 -0.97 -25.22
C ALA A 25 -13.55 -2.05 -24.34
N GLY A 26 -13.32 -1.73 -23.06
CA GLY A 26 -12.75 -2.62 -22.07
C GLY A 26 -11.21 -2.60 -22.07
N PHE A 27 -10.63 -2.81 -20.89
CA PHE A 27 -9.19 -2.84 -20.71
C PHE A 27 -8.65 -4.27 -20.75
N ASP A 28 -7.50 -4.45 -21.41
CA ASP A 28 -6.74 -5.69 -21.34
C ASP A 28 -6.06 -5.84 -19.96
N VAL A 29 -6.78 -6.46 -19.02
CA VAL A 29 -6.36 -6.58 -17.62
C VAL A 29 -4.94 -7.17 -17.44
N PRO A 30 -4.50 -8.18 -18.23
CA PRO A 30 -3.12 -8.66 -18.23
C PRO A 30 -2.03 -7.61 -18.54
N THR A 31 -2.31 -6.61 -19.39
CA THR A 31 -1.32 -5.57 -19.75
C THR A 31 -1.34 -4.39 -18.79
N LEU A 32 -2.39 -4.26 -17.97
CA LEU A 32 -2.43 -3.28 -16.90
C LEU A 32 -1.34 -3.59 -15.85
N ARG A 33 -0.56 -2.56 -15.51
CA ARG A 33 0.35 -2.62 -14.37
C ARG A 33 -0.45 -2.99 -13.12
N ARG A 34 -0.07 -4.08 -12.45
CA ARG A 34 -0.65 -4.45 -11.14
C ARG A 34 -0.59 -3.26 -10.19
N ARG A 35 -1.75 -2.70 -9.88
CA ARG A 35 -1.94 -1.67 -8.85
C ARG A 35 -2.22 -2.36 -7.53
N GLY A 36 -1.63 -1.83 -6.46
CA GLY A 36 -1.76 -2.38 -5.11
C GLY A 36 -0.50 -2.15 -4.30
N ARG A 37 -0.59 -2.34 -2.98
CA ARG A 37 0.59 -2.37 -2.12
C ARG A 37 1.41 -3.63 -2.47
N PRO A 38 2.75 -3.55 -2.59
CA PRO A 38 3.59 -4.72 -2.79
C PRO A 38 3.27 -5.83 -1.78
N SER A 39 3.42 -7.09 -2.21
CA SER A 39 3.29 -8.23 -1.31
C SER A 39 4.32 -8.16 -0.18
N VAL A 40 3.99 -8.74 0.96
CA VAL A 40 4.95 -8.96 2.03
C VAL A 40 5.49 -10.38 1.85
N GLY A 41 6.60 -10.54 1.13
CA GLY A 41 7.12 -11.85 0.71
C GLY A 41 6.43 -12.38 -0.55
N ASP A 42 6.29 -13.71 -0.65
CA ASP A 42 5.79 -14.42 -1.84
C ASP A 42 4.27 -14.32 -2.06
N GLY A 43 3.54 -13.59 -1.22
CA GLY A 43 2.09 -13.47 -1.34
C GLY A 43 1.46 -12.37 -0.49
N ALA A 44 0.13 -12.37 -0.47
CA ALA A 44 -0.63 -11.48 0.42
C ALA A 44 -0.28 -11.79 1.88
N GLY A 45 0.01 -10.75 2.67
CA GLY A 45 0.28 -10.93 4.10
C GLY A 45 -0.98 -11.35 4.84
N THR A 46 -0.86 -12.33 5.74
CA THR A 46 -1.93 -12.70 6.67
C THR A 46 -1.95 -11.76 7.87
N VAL A 47 -3.13 -11.23 8.22
CA VAL A 47 -3.31 -10.38 9.41
C VAL A 47 -3.53 -11.27 10.63
N VAL A 48 -2.64 -11.16 11.61
CA VAL A 48 -2.77 -11.84 12.91
C VAL A 48 -2.94 -10.78 14.01
N PRO A 49 -4.12 -10.67 14.65
CA PRO A 49 -4.33 -9.70 15.71
C PRO A 49 -3.62 -10.16 17.01
N VAL A 50 -2.80 -9.30 17.60
CA VAL A 50 -2.08 -9.55 18.86
C VAL A 50 -2.27 -8.37 19.81
N ARG A 51 -2.47 -8.63 21.10
CA ARG A 51 -2.48 -7.61 22.14
C ARG A 51 -1.10 -7.49 22.76
N LEU A 52 -0.55 -6.28 22.76
CA LEU A 52 0.69 -5.93 23.44
C LEU A 52 0.34 -4.92 24.54
N ASP A 53 0.98 -5.05 25.69
CA ASP A 53 0.89 -4.02 26.73
C ASP A 53 1.64 -2.74 26.29
N GLY A 54 1.27 -1.62 26.91
CA GLY A 54 1.87 -0.31 26.61
C GLY A 54 3.40 -0.30 26.73
N PRO A 55 3.98 -0.75 27.86
CA PRO A 55 5.43 -0.83 28.03
C PRO A 55 6.15 -1.62 26.91
N THR A 56 5.63 -2.79 26.54
CA THR A 56 6.19 -3.59 25.43
C THR A 56 6.14 -2.83 24.10
N LEU A 57 5.03 -2.14 23.83
CA LEU A 57 4.86 -1.37 22.60
C LEU A 57 5.83 -0.17 22.54
N GLU A 58 6.07 0.50 23.66
CA GLU A 58 7.01 1.61 23.75
C GLU A 58 8.46 1.14 23.57
N ALA A 59 8.85 0.03 24.23
CA ALA A 59 10.17 -0.56 24.07
C ALA A 59 10.45 -0.98 22.61
N LEU A 60 9.44 -1.56 21.95
CA LEU A 60 9.51 -1.89 20.53
C LEU A 60 9.71 -0.64 19.66
N ASN A 61 8.95 0.44 19.90
CA ASN A 61 9.07 1.68 19.12
C ASN A 61 10.43 2.35 19.31
N ALA A 62 10.96 2.35 20.54
CA ALA A 62 12.28 2.91 20.85
C ALA A 62 13.37 2.16 20.09
N ARG A 63 13.37 0.83 20.19
CA ARG A 63 14.34 -0.02 19.47
C ARG A 63 14.22 0.12 17.95
N ALA A 64 13.00 0.19 17.42
CA ALA A 64 12.78 0.39 15.99
C ALA A 64 13.42 1.70 15.48
N LYS A 65 13.36 2.77 16.28
CA LYS A 65 13.98 4.05 15.97
C LYS A 65 15.50 3.98 16.00
N GLU A 66 16.07 3.29 16.99
CA GLU A 66 17.51 3.06 17.10
C GLU A 66 18.07 2.26 15.92
N GLU A 67 17.33 1.25 15.46
CA GLU A 67 17.68 0.41 14.31
C GLU A 67 17.34 1.05 12.95
N GLY A 68 16.75 2.24 12.93
CA GLY A 68 16.44 2.98 11.70
C GLY A 68 15.29 2.40 10.87
N LEU A 69 14.39 1.62 11.48
CA LEU A 69 13.27 1.00 10.78
C LEU A 69 12.18 2.03 10.44
N THR A 70 11.59 1.89 9.26
CA THR A 70 10.67 2.89 8.69
C THR A 70 9.32 2.97 9.41
N ASN A 71 8.85 1.86 9.99
CA ASN A 71 7.58 1.81 10.71
C ASN A 71 7.50 0.67 11.72
N ARG A 72 6.54 0.77 12.65
CA ARG A 72 6.28 -0.25 13.67
C ARG A 72 6.04 -1.66 13.11
N SER A 73 5.27 -1.77 12.03
CA SER A 73 4.97 -3.08 11.41
C SER A 73 6.22 -3.75 10.81
N GLU A 74 7.23 -2.99 10.43
CA GLU A 74 8.53 -3.51 10.04
C GLU A 74 9.31 -4.05 11.24
N ALA A 75 9.34 -3.31 12.35
CA ALA A 75 9.96 -3.76 13.59
C ALA A 75 9.34 -5.05 14.14
N ILE A 76 8.00 -5.16 14.13
CA ILE A 76 7.30 -6.39 14.54
C ILE A 76 7.72 -7.56 13.66
N ARG A 77 7.73 -7.37 12.33
CA ARG A 77 8.12 -8.44 11.40
C ARG A 77 9.58 -8.85 11.57
N ALA A 78 10.49 -7.89 11.77
CA ALA A 78 11.90 -8.18 12.05
C ALA A 78 12.07 -8.99 13.34
N ALA A 79 11.39 -8.60 14.42
CA ALA A 79 11.41 -9.33 15.69
C ALA A 79 10.87 -10.76 15.55
N VAL A 80 9.75 -10.94 14.85
CA VAL A 80 9.16 -12.27 14.62
C VAL A 80 10.08 -13.15 13.76
N ARG A 81 10.69 -12.60 12.71
CA ARG A 81 11.67 -13.31 11.87
C ARG A 81 12.91 -13.75 12.65
N ALA A 82 13.46 -12.85 13.48
CA ALA A 82 14.59 -13.16 14.33
C ALA A 82 14.26 -14.26 15.35
N TRP A 83 13.06 -14.21 15.95
CA TRP A 83 12.59 -15.23 16.89
C TRP A 83 12.34 -16.58 16.20
N ALA A 84 11.75 -16.57 15.00
CA ALA A 84 11.43 -17.79 14.25
C ALA A 84 12.64 -18.35 13.49
N HIS A 85 13.79 -17.65 13.50
CA HIS A 85 14.98 -17.96 12.73
C HIS A 85 14.71 -18.07 11.22
N VAL A 86 13.88 -17.18 10.68
CA VAL A 86 13.54 -17.10 9.25
C VAL A 86 14.07 -15.78 8.67
N ALA A 87 14.82 -15.85 7.57
CA ALA A 87 15.42 -14.67 6.91
C ALA A 87 14.37 -13.84 6.16
#